data_AF-A0A1C3N6S9-F1
#
_entry.id   AF-A0A1C3N6S9-F1
#
_cell.length_a   1.000
_cell.length_b   1.000
_cell.length_c   1.000
_cell.angle_alpha   90.00
_cell.angle_beta   90.00
_cell.angle_gamma   90.00
#
_symmetry.space_group_name_H-M   'P 1'
#
loop_
_entity.id
_entity.type
_entity.pdbx_description
1 polymer ?
#
loop_
_entity_poly.entity_id
_entity_poly.type
_entity_poly.pdbx_seq_one_letter_code
_entity_poly.pdbx_strand_id
1 'polypeptide(L)'
;MSGERHANPETYSVPLSPAERSIFEQAARLLDKRDGRRSRPAVHSALMRLLSTSREASPGDTGEIDVAWNLVDSLEGLGPDPRLIAMTETVLQQRRFGPVIVVTGSLRAEVEYVRDHLAAQGVRTEPLTLHEVPEARAATSGDSPSPVIVATRNGLETNESLLQDATLVYFTTPRSNTDDAWLLSALHTGAVRAAIIPIEKPSAEAQ
;
A
#
# COMPACT_ATOMS: atom_id res chain seq x y z
N MET A 1 27.66 -15.00 -2.25
CA MET A 1 26.50 -15.88 -2.06
C MET A 1 25.44 -15.42 -3.04
N SER A 2 25.12 -16.21 -4.06
CA SER A 2 24.09 -15.85 -5.04
C SER A 2 22.72 -16.04 -4.39
N GLY A 3 22.10 -14.95 -3.92
CA GLY A 3 20.73 -14.98 -3.46
C GLY A 3 19.80 -15.33 -4.63
N GLU A 4 18.89 -16.28 -4.43
CA GLU A 4 17.87 -16.65 -5.40
C GLU A 4 17.04 -15.41 -5.75
N ARG A 5 17.21 -14.91 -6.98
CA ARG A 5 16.39 -13.84 -7.53
C ARG A 5 15.05 -14.42 -7.92
N HIS A 6 13.98 -13.89 -7.36
CA HIS A 6 12.62 -14.37 -7.63
C HIS A 6 12.12 -13.71 -8.92
N ALA A 7 11.84 -14.52 -9.94
CA ALA A 7 11.27 -14.03 -11.20
C ALA A 7 9.78 -13.67 -11.09
N ASN A 8 9.11 -14.12 -10.03
CA ASN A 8 7.70 -13.88 -9.75
C ASN A 8 7.52 -13.20 -8.39
N PRO A 9 6.51 -12.35 -8.22
CA PRO A 9 6.21 -11.76 -6.92
C PRO A 9 5.73 -12.83 -5.94
N GLU A 10 6.23 -12.75 -4.70
CA GLU A 10 5.68 -13.47 -3.56
C GLU A 10 4.39 -12.81 -3.08
N THR A 11 3.65 -13.49 -2.20
CA THR A 11 2.38 -12.98 -1.69
C THR A 11 2.30 -13.05 -0.17
N TYR A 12 1.58 -12.11 0.45
CA TYR A 12 1.18 -12.18 1.85
C TYR A 12 -0.34 -12.07 1.99
N SER A 13 -0.91 -12.76 2.97
CA SER A 13 -2.36 -12.83 3.14
C SER A 13 -2.89 -11.67 3.98
N VAL A 14 -3.93 -11.01 3.48
CA VAL A 14 -4.69 -9.97 4.19
C VAL A 14 -6.05 -10.53 4.61
N PRO A 15 -6.32 -10.69 5.92
CA PRO A 15 -7.62 -11.14 6.41
C PRO A 15 -8.60 -9.97 6.51
N LEU A 16 -9.18 -9.54 5.38
CA LEU A 16 -10.24 -8.52 5.40
C LEU A 16 -11.50 -9.07 6.07
N SER A 17 -12.08 -8.29 6.98
CA SER A 17 -13.36 -8.63 7.61
C SER A 17 -14.52 -8.55 6.61
N PRO A 18 -15.62 -9.29 6.82
CA PRO A 18 -16.82 -9.15 5.99
C PRO A 18 -17.37 -7.72 5.98
N ALA A 19 -17.30 -7.01 7.11
CA ALA A 19 -17.72 -5.61 7.23
C ALA A 19 -16.88 -4.70 6.33
N GLU A 20 -15.55 -4.83 6.36
CA GLU A 20 -14.65 -4.02 5.54
C GLU A 20 -14.86 -4.28 4.04
N ARG A 21 -15.05 -5.56 3.64
CA ARG A 21 -15.40 -5.89 2.25
C ARG A 21 -16.72 -5.25 1.83
N SER A 22 -17.74 -5.34 2.67
CA SER A 22 -19.06 -4.75 2.39
C SER A 22 -18.98 -3.24 2.21
N ILE A 23 -18.24 -2.53 3.08
CA ILE A 23 -18.04 -1.08 2.97
C ILE A 23 -17.36 -0.72 1.65
N PHE A 24 -16.31 -1.45 1.26
CA PHE A 24 -15.62 -1.18 -0.01
C PHE A 24 -16.48 -1.46 -1.23
N GLU A 25 -17.27 -2.53 -1.21
CA GLU A 25 -18.21 -2.84 -2.28
C GLU A 25 -19.29 -1.77 -2.41
N GLN A 26 -19.85 -1.29 -1.30
CA GLN A 26 -20.84 -0.23 -1.29
C GLN A 26 -20.25 1.10 -1.78
N ALA A 27 -19.06 1.46 -1.29
CA ALA A 27 -18.34 2.64 -1.77
C ALA A 27 -18.00 2.55 -3.26
N ALA A 28 -17.58 1.39 -3.76
CA ALA A 28 -17.29 1.20 -5.19
C ALA A 28 -18.53 1.41 -6.06
N ARG A 29 -19.70 0.92 -5.63
CA ARG A 29 -20.99 1.14 -6.30
C ARG A 29 -21.37 2.61 -6.30
N LEU A 30 -21.29 3.29 -5.14
CA LEU A 30 -21.66 4.70 -5.00
C LEU A 30 -20.78 5.61 -5.86
N LEU A 31 -19.48 5.31 -5.92
CA LEU A 31 -18.52 6.18 -6.60
C LEU A 31 -18.46 5.97 -8.13
N ASP A 32 -19.29 5.06 -8.69
CA ASP A 32 -19.22 4.54 -10.06
C ASP A 32 -17.78 4.19 -10.50
N LYS A 33 -16.96 3.76 -9.54
CA LYS A 33 -15.54 3.53 -9.73
C LYS A 33 -15.28 2.04 -9.71
N ARG A 34 -15.20 1.49 -10.91
CA ARG A 34 -14.70 0.13 -11.18
C ARG A 34 -13.24 -0.06 -10.75
N ASP A 35 -12.51 1.02 -10.44
CA ASP A 35 -11.09 1.02 -10.07
C ASP A 35 -10.78 0.40 -8.69
N GLY A 36 -11.74 -0.28 -8.06
CA GLY A 36 -11.49 -1.15 -6.90
C GLY A 36 -10.58 -0.50 -5.87
N ARG A 37 -10.97 0.63 -5.28
CA ARG A 37 -10.19 1.30 -4.24
C ARG A 37 -10.04 0.33 -3.05
N ARG A 38 -8.84 -0.23 -2.86
CA ARG A 38 -8.57 -1.29 -1.87
C ARG A 38 -7.87 -0.81 -0.59
N SER A 39 -7.96 0.47 -0.24
CA SER A 39 -7.42 1.00 1.02
C SER A 39 -8.38 2.00 1.66
N ARG A 40 -8.41 2.03 3.00
CA ARG A 40 -9.27 2.97 3.73
C ARG A 40 -8.98 4.43 3.37
N PRO A 41 -7.72 4.91 3.30
CA PRO A 41 -7.46 6.30 2.94
C PRO A 41 -7.94 6.64 1.53
N ALA A 42 -7.87 5.71 0.59
CA ALA A 42 -8.35 5.92 -0.78
C ALA A 42 -9.88 5.98 -0.87
N VAL A 43 -10.58 5.13 -0.11
CA VAL A 43 -12.05 5.15 -0.01
C VAL A 43 -12.51 6.42 0.70
N HIS A 44 -11.92 6.74 1.86
CA HIS A 44 -12.23 7.95 2.61
C HIS A 44 -12.05 9.21 1.76
N SER A 45 -10.89 9.38 1.11
CA SER A 45 -10.62 10.52 0.23
C SER A 45 -11.59 10.59 -0.96
N ALA A 46 -12.12 9.45 -1.41
CA ALA A 46 -13.15 9.41 -2.44
C ALA A 46 -14.46 10.01 -1.97
N LEU A 47 -14.93 9.53 -0.82
CA LEU A 47 -16.22 9.87 -0.24
C LEU A 47 -16.22 11.34 0.16
N MET A 48 -15.16 11.83 0.80
CA MET A 48 -15.01 13.24 1.13
C MET A 48 -15.02 14.14 -0.11
N ARG A 49 -14.42 13.68 -1.22
CA ARG A 49 -14.47 14.42 -2.48
C ARG A 49 -15.88 14.45 -3.06
N LEU A 50 -16.60 13.33 -3.07
CA LEU A 50 -18.00 13.25 -3.50
C LEU A 50 -18.87 14.22 -2.68
N LEU A 51 -18.78 14.16 -1.36
CA LEU A 51 -19.48 15.03 -0.43
C LEU A 51 -19.18 16.52 -0.65
N SER A 52 -17.94 16.84 -1.01
CA SER A 52 -17.54 18.22 -1.30
C SER A 52 -18.10 18.73 -2.63
N THR A 53 -18.18 17.87 -3.66
CA THR A 53 -18.69 18.24 -4.98
C THR A 53 -20.21 18.27 -5.07
N SER A 54 -20.91 17.42 -4.33
CA SER A 54 -22.38 17.33 -4.37
C SER A 54 -23.07 18.46 -3.61
N ARG A 55 -22.35 19.22 -2.78
CA ARG A 55 -22.88 20.38 -2.06
C ARG A 55 -23.27 21.55 -2.99
N GLU A 56 -22.88 21.48 -4.27
CA GLU A 56 -23.17 22.47 -5.31
C GLU A 56 -24.26 22.01 -6.30
N ALA A 57 -24.83 20.81 -6.15
CA ALA A 57 -25.70 20.17 -7.13
C ALA A 57 -27.11 19.80 -6.57
N SER A 58 -27.99 19.40 -7.49
CA SER A 58 -29.46 19.42 -7.43
C SER A 58 -30.11 18.55 -6.32
N PRO A 59 -31.44 18.69 -6.06
CA PRO A 59 -32.17 17.94 -5.02
C PRO A 59 -32.11 16.40 -5.09
N GLY A 60 -31.73 15.84 -6.25
CA GLY A 60 -31.55 14.40 -6.46
C GLY A 60 -30.32 13.80 -5.76
N ASP A 61 -29.35 14.63 -5.35
CA ASP A 61 -28.07 14.18 -4.78
C ASP A 61 -28.14 13.93 -3.27
N THR A 62 -29.25 14.29 -2.61
CA THR A 62 -29.39 14.20 -1.16
C THR A 62 -29.24 12.75 -0.65
N GLY A 63 -29.80 11.78 -1.37
CA GLY A 63 -29.71 10.36 -0.99
C GLY A 63 -28.30 9.78 -1.15
N GLU A 64 -27.54 10.21 -2.15
CA GLU A 64 -26.15 9.78 -2.35
C GLU A 64 -25.22 10.38 -1.28
N ILE A 65 -25.48 11.63 -0.89
CA ILE A 65 -24.76 12.31 0.20
C ILE A 65 -24.97 11.59 1.52
N ASP A 66 -26.20 11.19 1.85
CA ASP A 66 -26.50 10.46 3.08
C ASP A 66 -25.79 9.09 3.10
N VAL A 67 -25.78 8.37 1.97
CA VAL A 67 -25.02 7.11 1.85
C VAL A 67 -23.52 7.35 2.00
N ALA A 68 -22.98 8.41 1.40
CA ALA A 68 -21.57 8.75 1.51
C ALA A 68 -21.15 9.04 2.96
N TRP A 69 -21.93 9.80 3.72
CA TRP A 69 -21.67 10.05 5.15
C TRP A 69 -21.71 8.76 5.96
N ASN A 70 -22.75 7.94 5.78
CA ASN A 70 -22.86 6.65 6.48
C ASN A 70 -21.66 5.72 6.18
N LEU A 71 -21.13 5.75 4.95
CA LEU A 71 -19.94 4.98 4.59
C LEU A 71 -18.66 5.53 5.21
N VAL A 72 -18.53 6.86 5.36
CA VAL A 72 -17.41 7.47 6.11
C VAL A 72 -17.45 7.02 7.56
N ASP A 73 -18.60 7.17 8.23
CA ASP A 73 -18.77 6.76 9.63
C ASP A 73 -18.50 5.25 9.81
N SER A 74 -18.99 4.43 8.88
CA SER A 74 -18.75 2.97 8.89
C SER A 74 -17.26 2.64 8.73
N LEU A 75 -16.54 3.39 7.90
CA LEU A 75 -15.11 3.19 7.67
C LEU A 75 -14.27 3.60 8.90
N GLU A 76 -14.66 4.68 9.59
CA GLU A 76 -14.03 5.13 10.83
C GLU A 76 -14.35 4.21 12.01
N GLY A 77 -15.54 3.60 12.02
CA GLY A 77 -15.95 2.59 13.00
C GLY A 77 -15.24 1.25 12.85
N LEU A 78 -14.46 1.03 11.78
CA LEU A 78 -13.66 -0.17 11.64
C LEU A 78 -12.51 -0.17 12.64
N GLY A 79 -12.27 -1.33 13.27
CA GLY A 79 -11.07 -1.57 14.10
C GLY A 79 -9.76 -1.53 13.30
N PRO A 80 -8.63 -1.98 13.86
CA PRO A 80 -7.32 -1.92 13.21
C PRO A 80 -7.32 -2.44 11.76
N ASP A 81 -6.57 -1.78 10.87
CA ASP A 81 -6.49 -2.18 9.46
C ASP A 81 -5.62 -3.44 9.30
N PRO A 82 -6.21 -4.59 8.90
CA PRO A 82 -5.47 -5.85 8.78
C PRO A 82 -4.38 -5.80 7.71
N ARG A 83 -4.48 -4.91 6.71
CA ARG A 83 -3.39 -4.73 5.73
C ARG A 83 -2.16 -4.13 6.38
N LEU A 84 -2.33 -3.14 7.25
CA LEU A 84 -1.21 -2.50 7.93
C LEU A 84 -0.48 -3.49 8.83
N ILE A 85 -1.20 -4.36 9.52
CA ILE A 85 -0.63 -5.41 10.36
C ILE A 85 0.18 -6.40 9.51
N ALA A 86 -0.45 -7.00 8.49
CA ALA A 86 0.20 -8.02 7.66
C ALA A 86 1.39 -7.45 6.85
N MET A 87 1.26 -6.22 6.34
CA MET A 87 2.34 -5.49 5.68
C MET A 87 3.49 -5.23 6.65
N THR A 88 3.22 -4.80 7.88
CA THR A 88 4.27 -4.53 8.88
C THR A 88 5.04 -5.79 9.24
N GLU A 89 4.35 -6.92 9.45
CA GLU A 89 4.99 -8.22 9.66
C GLU A 89 5.92 -8.59 8.50
N THR A 90 5.43 -8.41 7.26
CA THR A 90 6.20 -8.65 6.03
C THR A 90 7.42 -7.75 5.97
N VAL A 91 7.28 -6.45 6.25
CA VAL A 91 8.40 -5.49 6.28
C VAL A 91 9.44 -5.88 7.32
N LEU A 92 9.02 -6.26 8.53
CA LEU A 92 9.92 -6.67 9.61
C LEU A 92 10.67 -7.98 9.30
N GLN A 93 10.05 -8.89 8.57
CA GLN A 93 10.71 -10.10 8.07
C GLN A 93 11.74 -9.74 6.99
N GLN A 94 11.35 -8.93 6.01
CA GLN A 94 12.18 -8.66 4.83
C GLN A 94 13.36 -7.73 5.12
N ARG A 95 13.23 -6.81 6.09
CA ARG A 95 14.32 -5.89 6.46
C ARG A 95 15.56 -6.59 7.00
N ARG A 96 15.45 -7.88 7.37
CA ARG A 96 16.57 -8.73 7.78
C ARG A 96 17.49 -9.11 6.61
N PHE A 97 16.98 -9.03 5.38
CA PHE A 97 17.71 -9.42 4.17
C PHE A 97 18.24 -8.23 3.37
N GLY A 98 17.75 -7.01 3.64
CA GLY A 98 18.23 -5.76 3.06
C GLY A 98 17.17 -4.67 3.11
N PRO A 99 17.35 -3.57 2.37
CA PRO A 99 16.38 -2.47 2.29
C PRO A 99 14.98 -2.96 1.90
N VAL A 100 13.96 -2.29 2.44
CA VAL A 100 12.55 -2.54 2.10
C VAL A 100 11.90 -1.25 1.62
N ILE A 101 11.23 -1.32 0.47
CA ILE A 101 10.44 -0.22 -0.06
C ILE A 101 8.97 -0.64 0.01
N VAL A 102 8.22 0.04 0.85
CA VAL A 102 6.77 -0.10 0.92
C VAL A 102 6.13 0.73 -0.18
N VAL A 103 5.50 0.05 -1.13
CA VAL A 103 4.87 0.65 -2.30
C VAL A 103 3.38 0.88 -2.01
N THR A 104 2.98 2.14 -2.05
CA THR A 104 1.60 2.59 -1.80
C THR A 104 0.91 3.02 -3.10
N GLY A 105 -0.40 3.30 -3.02
CA GLY A 105 -1.11 3.96 -4.10
C GLY A 105 -0.62 5.38 -4.37
N SER A 106 -1.25 6.07 -5.32
CA SER A 106 -0.82 7.42 -5.74
C SER A 106 -1.21 8.54 -4.77
N LEU A 107 -2.00 8.24 -3.73
CA LEU A 107 -2.49 9.25 -2.80
C LEU A 107 -1.49 9.51 -1.69
N ARG A 108 -1.19 10.79 -1.43
CA ARG A 108 -0.38 11.22 -0.28
C ARG A 108 -0.92 10.69 1.04
N ALA A 109 -2.24 10.65 1.21
CA ALA A 109 -2.89 10.09 2.38
C ALA A 109 -2.55 8.60 2.61
N GLU A 110 -2.32 7.81 1.55
CA GLU A 110 -1.89 6.41 1.70
C GLU A 110 -0.43 6.32 2.18
N VAL A 111 0.44 7.20 1.67
CA VAL A 111 1.84 7.30 2.13
C VAL A 111 1.90 7.66 3.61
N GLU A 112 1.20 8.73 4.02
CA GLU A 112 1.17 9.19 5.40
C GLU A 112 0.57 8.11 6.33
N TYR A 113 -0.54 7.50 5.93
CA TYR A 113 -1.18 6.42 6.69
C TYR A 113 -0.23 5.25 6.98
N VAL A 114 0.53 4.81 5.98
CA VAL A 114 1.51 3.73 6.12
C VAL A 114 2.71 4.18 6.96
N ARG A 115 3.24 5.39 6.74
CA ARG A 115 4.39 5.91 7.50
C ARG A 115 4.06 6.08 8.98
N ASP A 116 2.91 6.65 9.30
CA ASP A 116 2.48 6.88 10.66
C ASP A 116 2.27 5.56 11.40
N HIS A 117 1.69 4.56 10.74
CA HIS A 117 1.56 3.22 11.31
C HIS A 117 2.92 2.58 11.59
N LEU A 118 3.84 2.59 10.60
CA LEU A 118 5.18 2.04 10.77
C LEU A 118 5.94 2.75 11.90
N ALA A 119 5.84 4.07 11.99
CA ALA A 119 6.44 4.86 13.06
C ALA A 119 5.86 4.48 14.44
N ALA A 120 4.55 4.29 14.54
CA ALA A 120 3.88 3.82 15.76
C ALA A 120 4.34 2.41 16.18
N GLN A 121 4.74 1.57 15.23
CA GLN A 121 5.34 0.24 15.47
C GLN A 121 6.87 0.30 15.70
N GLY A 122 7.45 1.50 15.84
CA GLY A 122 8.89 1.69 16.06
C GLY A 122 9.75 1.45 14.82
N VAL A 123 9.16 1.38 13.62
CA VAL A 123 9.88 1.28 12.35
C VAL A 123 10.15 2.69 11.82
N ARG A 124 11.42 3.11 11.85
CA ARG A 124 11.83 4.38 11.24
C ARG A 124 11.69 4.30 9.73
N THR A 125 10.97 5.25 9.15
CA THR A 125 10.82 5.37 7.70
C THR A 125 11.58 6.59 7.19
N GLU A 126 12.42 6.38 6.19
CA GLU A 126 13.13 7.47 5.52
C GLU A 126 12.19 8.10 4.45
N PRO A 127 12.12 9.44 4.34
CA PRO A 127 11.47 10.07 3.21
C PRO A 127 12.23 9.76 1.91
N LEU A 128 11.51 9.53 0.81
CA LEU A 128 12.13 9.43 -0.51
C LEU A 128 12.60 10.83 -0.95
N THR A 129 13.83 11.21 -0.60
CA THR A 129 14.49 12.41 -1.14
C THR A 129 15.22 12.03 -2.43
N LEU A 130 14.75 12.57 -3.56
CA LEU A 130 15.28 12.37 -4.93
C LEU A 130 16.79 12.66 -5.13
N HIS A 131 17.52 13.08 -4.09
CA HIS A 131 18.93 13.45 -4.17
C HIS A 131 19.84 12.85 -3.09
N GLU A 132 19.32 11.96 -2.25
CA GLU A 132 20.18 11.19 -1.36
C GLU A 132 19.90 9.73 -1.64
N VAL A 133 20.72 9.16 -2.54
CA VAL A 133 21.15 7.78 -2.33
C VAL A 133 21.57 7.76 -0.86
N PRO A 134 20.99 6.93 0.01
CA PRO A 134 21.61 6.69 1.28
C PRO A 134 22.96 6.13 0.88
N GLU A 135 24.00 6.97 0.87
CA GLU A 135 25.37 6.53 0.76
C GLU A 135 25.40 5.36 1.70
N ALA A 136 25.63 4.18 1.11
CA ALA A 136 25.72 2.94 1.84
C ALA A 136 26.53 3.31 3.07
N ARG A 137 25.87 3.34 4.23
CA ARG A 137 26.53 3.55 5.51
C ARG A 137 27.40 2.33 5.62
N ALA A 138 28.58 2.45 5.03
CA ALA A 138 29.61 1.47 5.03
C ALA A 138 29.94 1.33 6.50
N ALA A 139 29.48 0.20 7.05
CA ALA A 139 30.05 -0.45 8.20
C ALA A 139 30.50 0.49 9.32
N THR A 140 29.56 0.97 10.13
CA THR A 140 29.87 1.20 11.55
C THR A 140 28.71 0.68 12.39
N SER A 141 28.96 -0.45 13.05
CA SER A 141 28.13 -1.10 14.09
C SER A 141 26.99 -1.98 13.57
N GLY A 142 27.25 -3.29 13.55
CA GLY A 142 26.36 -4.35 13.05
C GLY A 142 25.11 -4.63 13.90
N ASP A 143 24.26 -3.64 14.09
CA ASP A 143 22.96 -3.83 14.78
C ASP A 143 21.85 -2.86 14.31
N SER A 144 22.11 -2.03 13.28
CA SER A 144 21.07 -1.14 12.73
C SER A 144 20.23 -1.89 11.70
N PRO A 145 18.89 -1.96 11.85
CA PRO A 145 18.04 -2.61 10.87
C PRO A 145 18.12 -1.89 9.53
N SER A 146 18.01 -2.66 8.43
CA SER A 146 18.00 -2.12 7.07
C SER A 146 16.93 -1.03 6.90
N PRO A 147 17.16 -0.02 6.05
CA PRO A 147 16.25 1.09 5.88
C PRO A 147 14.89 0.62 5.34
N VAL A 148 13.82 1.28 5.80
CA VAL A 148 12.47 1.14 5.28
C VAL A 148 12.05 2.46 4.67
N ILE A 149 11.63 2.42 3.41
CA ILE A 149 11.19 3.60 2.65
C ILE A 149 9.72 3.41 2.30
N VAL A 150 8.91 4.46 2.38
CA VAL A 150 7.52 4.42 1.92
C VAL A 150 7.40 5.33 0.71
N ALA A 151 7.02 4.77 -0.42
CA ALA A 151 6.95 5.48 -1.69
C ALA A 151 5.63 5.20 -2.41
N THR A 152 5.26 6.11 -3.31
CA THR A 152 4.23 5.82 -4.32
C THR A 152 4.90 5.11 -5.48
N ARG A 153 4.15 4.28 -6.21
CA ARG A 153 4.67 3.62 -7.42
C ARG A 153 5.27 4.64 -8.40
N ASN A 154 4.63 5.79 -8.63
CA ASN A 154 5.11 6.82 -9.56
C ASN A 154 6.44 7.47 -9.16
N GLY A 155 6.85 7.34 -7.90
CA GLY A 155 8.13 7.86 -7.41
C GLY A 155 9.30 6.89 -7.58
N LEU A 156 9.13 5.76 -8.28
CA LEU A 156 10.18 4.76 -8.46
C LEU A 156 10.52 4.58 -9.94
N GLU A 157 11.77 4.81 -10.31
CA GLU A 157 12.31 4.47 -11.64
C GLU A 157 13.19 3.21 -11.57
N THR A 158 13.12 2.34 -12.58
CA THR A 158 13.85 1.05 -12.61
C THR A 158 15.37 1.18 -12.50
N ASN A 159 15.90 2.36 -12.78
CA ASN A 159 17.34 2.62 -12.84
C ASN A 159 17.86 3.32 -11.58
N GLU A 160 17.01 3.51 -10.57
CA GLU A 160 17.42 4.07 -9.29
C GLU A 160 18.28 3.08 -8.51
N SER A 161 19.43 3.56 -8.02
CA SER A 161 20.29 2.79 -7.11
C SER A 161 19.57 2.35 -5.84
N LEU A 162 18.49 3.05 -5.47
CA LEU A 162 17.64 2.76 -4.33
C LEU A 162 16.87 1.43 -4.46
N LEU A 163 16.61 0.98 -5.69
CA LEU A 163 15.95 -0.30 -5.94
C LEU A 163 16.91 -1.48 -5.79
N GLN A 164 18.20 -1.24 -6.00
CA GLN A 164 19.21 -2.28 -5.99
C GLN A 164 19.23 -3.00 -4.63
N ASP A 165 19.06 -4.31 -4.67
CA ASP A 165 18.97 -5.18 -3.48
C ASP A 165 17.80 -4.84 -2.52
N ALA A 166 16.84 -4.00 -2.92
CA ALA A 166 15.64 -3.75 -2.14
C ALA A 166 14.58 -4.85 -2.35
N THR A 167 13.77 -5.13 -1.32
CA THR A 167 12.51 -5.85 -1.48
C THR A 167 11.37 -4.84 -1.59
N LEU A 168 10.54 -4.97 -2.63
CA LEU A 168 9.29 -4.22 -2.72
C LEU A 168 8.21 -4.92 -1.90
N VAL A 169 7.52 -4.18 -1.02
CA VAL A 169 6.35 -4.68 -0.28
C VAL A 169 5.17 -3.79 -0.62
N TYR A 170 4.18 -4.32 -1.33
CA TYR A 170 3.03 -3.53 -1.74
C TYR A 170 2.01 -3.45 -0.60
N PHE A 171 1.50 -2.24 -0.32
CA PHE A 171 0.41 -2.04 0.64
C PHE A 171 -0.97 -2.45 0.06
N THR A 172 -1.15 -2.25 -1.24
CA THR A 172 -2.31 -2.73 -2.01
C THR A 172 -1.83 -3.37 -3.29
N THR A 173 -2.61 -4.29 -3.87
CA THR A 173 -2.31 -4.87 -5.19
C THR A 173 -2.10 -3.78 -6.23
N PRO A 174 -1.17 -3.96 -7.19
CA PRO A 174 -1.02 -3.07 -8.35
C PRO A 174 -2.37 -2.78 -9.02
N ARG A 175 -2.55 -1.53 -9.50
CA ARG A 175 -3.87 -1.04 -9.96
C ARG A 175 -4.02 -1.04 -11.47
N SER A 176 -2.93 -1.20 -12.20
CA SER A 176 -2.92 -1.09 -13.66
C SER A 176 -1.99 -2.11 -14.28
N ASN A 177 -2.28 -2.49 -15.52
CA ASN A 177 -1.38 -3.31 -16.34
C ASN A 177 0.00 -2.66 -16.46
N THR A 178 0.10 -1.33 -16.37
CA THR A 178 1.36 -0.59 -16.37
C THR A 178 2.15 -0.82 -15.08
N ASP A 179 1.49 -0.83 -13.92
CA ASP A 179 2.12 -1.14 -12.64
C ASP A 179 2.60 -2.60 -12.60
N ASP A 180 1.78 -3.53 -13.09
CA ASP A 180 2.12 -4.95 -13.19
C ASP A 180 3.29 -5.18 -14.16
N ALA A 181 3.24 -4.57 -15.35
CA ALA A 181 4.32 -4.68 -16.33
C ALA A 181 5.64 -4.11 -15.78
N TRP A 182 5.58 -3.00 -15.06
CA TRP A 182 6.76 -2.44 -14.40
C TRP A 182 7.30 -3.37 -13.31
N LEU A 183 6.43 -3.90 -12.45
CA LEU A 183 6.81 -4.80 -11.37
C LEU A 183 7.54 -6.03 -11.93
N LEU A 184 6.95 -6.66 -12.94
CA LEU A 184 7.56 -7.79 -13.63
C LEU A 184 8.87 -7.38 -14.30
N SER A 185 8.95 -6.21 -14.93
CA SER A 185 10.20 -5.72 -15.51
C SER A 185 11.31 -5.54 -14.46
N ALA A 186 10.99 -4.95 -13.31
CA ALA A 186 11.94 -4.75 -12.21
C ALA A 186 12.48 -6.07 -11.65
N LEU A 187 11.62 -7.10 -11.53
CA LEU A 187 12.03 -8.45 -11.10
C LEU A 187 12.90 -9.13 -12.15
N HIS A 188 12.48 -9.15 -13.43
CA HIS A 188 13.20 -9.84 -14.50
C HIS A 188 14.57 -9.22 -14.81
N THR A 189 14.69 -7.89 -14.71
CA THR A 189 15.96 -7.18 -14.90
C THR A 189 16.87 -7.27 -13.67
N GLY A 190 16.35 -7.75 -12.54
CA GLY A 190 17.07 -7.76 -11.27
C GLY A 190 17.29 -6.37 -10.69
N ALA A 191 16.47 -5.38 -11.08
CA ALA A 191 16.49 -4.05 -10.49
C ALA A 191 16.12 -4.09 -9.01
N VAL A 192 15.28 -5.05 -8.60
CA VAL A 192 14.93 -5.34 -7.20
C VAL A 192 15.25 -6.79 -6.86
N ARG A 193 15.48 -7.09 -5.57
CA ARG A 193 15.75 -8.45 -5.10
C ARG A 193 14.50 -9.33 -5.18
N ALA A 194 13.39 -8.79 -4.70
CA ALA A 194 12.11 -9.48 -4.59
C ALA A 194 10.97 -8.46 -4.55
N ALA A 195 9.76 -8.94 -4.79
CA ALA A 195 8.56 -8.17 -4.57
C ALA A 195 7.49 -9.04 -3.94
N ILE A 196 6.72 -8.44 -3.02
CA ILE A 196 5.69 -9.13 -2.24
C ILE A 196 4.40 -8.33 -2.35
N ILE A 197 3.34 -8.99 -2.82
CA ILE A 197 2.04 -8.36 -3.04
C ILE A 197 0.98 -8.91 -2.07
N PRO A 198 0.05 -8.07 -1.59
CA PRO A 198 -1.03 -8.54 -0.74
C PRO A 198 -2.02 -9.36 -1.58
N ILE A 199 -2.47 -10.47 -1.04
CA ILE A 199 -3.64 -11.20 -1.53
C ILE A 199 -4.70 -11.25 -0.45
N GLU A 200 -5.96 -11.02 -0.83
CA GLU A 200 -7.06 -11.20 0.10
C GLU A 200 -7.22 -12.69 0.40
N LYS A 201 -7.19 -13.05 1.68
CA LYS A 201 -7.48 -14.43 2.06
C LYS A 201 -8.95 -14.70 1.76
N PRO A 202 -9.30 -15.76 1.01
CA PRO A 202 -10.69 -16.15 0.87
C PRO A 202 -11.22 -16.47 2.28
N SER A 203 -12.39 -15.92 2.62
CA SER A 203 -13.04 -16.26 3.88
C SER A 203 -13.28 -17.77 3.91
N ALA A 204 -12.63 -18.44 4.85
CA ALA A 204 -12.96 -19.82 5.19
C ALA A 204 -14.28 -19.82 5.94
N GLU A 205 -15.40 -19.59 5.24
CA GLU A 205 -16.76 -19.73 5.77
C GLU A 205 -17.77 -19.73 4.60
N ALA A 206 -17.97 -20.93 4.05
CA ALA A 206 -19.19 -21.40 3.40
C ALA A 206 -19.10 -22.94 3.31
N GLN A 207 -19.19 -23.61 4.45
CA GLN A 207 -19.66 -24.99 4.57
C GLN A 207 -20.77 -25.03 5.61
#